data_AF-A0A1A0HEM8-F1
#
_entry.id   AF-A0A1A0HEM8-F1
#
_cell.length_a   1.000
_cell.length_b   1.000
_cell.length_c   1.000
_cell.angle_alpha   90.00
_cell.angle_beta   90.00
_cell.angle_gamma   90.00
#
_symmetry.space_group_name_H-M   'P 1'
#
loop_
_entity.id
_entity.type
_entity.pdbx_description
1 polymer ?
#
loop_
_entity_poly.entity_id
_entity_poly.type
_entity_poly.pdbx_seq_one_letter_code
_entity_poly.pdbx_strand_id
1 'polypeptide(L)'
;MPPRFRKSPAYLLVPAHVETEVLDAYADVLTAANEPDLVLQNMPDLLRRLDIPACFTRDICQCVEWFYATQQTTLARASLKWAVAEQLLQHLTISLTIRGRFDVSDIVDIDKLVKFCNRLVKFRDNHLRILQNWALFVDASGGTDGTSADHCLTLPDLVKIKSSLQLDDIGDSILIDMLGCSRSSVDGDLFNYKLSAATLEVGIKDFAEVLGLLGEYD
;
A
#
# COMPACT_ATOMS: atom_id res chain seq x y z
N MET A 1 32.58 -6.01 12.77
CA MET A 1 31.85 -7.06 12.04
C MET A 1 30.62 -6.42 11.45
N PRO A 2 30.40 -6.44 10.13
CA PRO A 2 29.15 -5.95 9.57
C PRO A 2 28.00 -6.79 10.13
N PRO A 3 26.83 -6.20 10.44
CA PRO A 3 25.68 -6.95 10.90
C PRO A 3 25.33 -8.02 9.87
N ARG A 4 25.26 -9.28 10.29
CA ARG A 4 24.78 -10.36 9.44
C ARG A 4 23.30 -10.13 9.20
N PHE A 5 22.97 -9.72 7.98
CA PHE A 5 21.59 -9.66 7.50
C PHE A 5 20.93 -11.02 7.75
N ARG A 6 19.85 -11.03 8.52
CA ARG A 6 19.11 -12.24 8.85
C ARG A 6 17.70 -12.08 8.33
N LYS A 7 17.42 -12.75 7.21
CA LYS A 7 16.11 -12.79 6.57
C LYS A 7 15.03 -13.15 7.61
N SER A 8 13.99 -12.34 7.70
CA SER A 8 12.82 -12.64 8.53
C SER A 8 12.08 -13.90 8.03
N PRO A 9 11.36 -14.65 8.88
CA PRO A 9 10.63 -15.85 8.45
C PRO A 9 9.63 -15.58 7.32
N ALA A 10 8.95 -14.43 7.35
CA ALA A 10 8.02 -14.00 6.30
C ALA A 10 8.71 -13.70 4.96
N TYR A 11 10.00 -13.33 4.98
CA TYR A 11 10.79 -13.14 3.77
C TYR A 11 10.95 -14.46 3.00
N LEU A 12 11.07 -15.58 3.71
CA LEU A 12 11.24 -16.91 3.10
C LEU A 12 10.01 -17.37 2.30
N LEU A 13 8.86 -16.72 2.49
CA LEU A 13 7.63 -16.99 1.75
C LEU A 13 7.54 -16.21 0.44
N VAL A 14 8.43 -15.24 0.21
CA VAL A 14 8.47 -14.48 -1.03
C VAL A 14 9.04 -15.36 -2.16
N PRO A 15 8.36 -15.47 -3.32
CA PRO A 15 8.88 -16.22 -4.45
C PRO A 15 10.25 -15.68 -4.89
N ALA A 16 11.19 -16.57 -5.21
CA ALA A 16 12.57 -16.18 -5.54
C ALA A 16 12.67 -15.21 -6.73
N HIS A 17 11.79 -15.35 -7.73
CA HIS A 17 11.77 -14.44 -8.89
C HIS A 17 11.39 -13.01 -8.50
N VAL A 18 10.45 -12.85 -7.55
CA VAL A 18 10.04 -11.54 -7.02
C VAL A 18 11.18 -10.93 -6.18
N GLU A 19 11.85 -11.74 -5.36
CA GLU A 19 13.05 -11.29 -4.62
C GLU A 19 14.09 -10.74 -5.60
N THR A 20 14.45 -11.51 -6.63
CA THR A 20 15.43 -11.09 -7.64
C THR A 20 15.02 -9.79 -8.33
N GLU A 21 13.77 -9.70 -8.79
CA GLU A 21 13.26 -8.52 -9.47
C GLU A 21 13.33 -7.25 -8.59
N VAL A 22 12.94 -7.37 -7.31
CA VAL A 22 13.01 -6.24 -6.36
C VAL A 22 14.45 -5.83 -6.07
N LEU A 23 15.37 -6.79 -5.94
CA LEU A 23 16.78 -6.50 -5.69
C LEU A 23 17.48 -5.91 -6.92
N ASP A 24 17.10 -6.33 -8.12
CA ASP A 24 17.59 -5.76 -9.37
C ASP A 24 17.15 -4.29 -9.49
N ALA A 25 15.85 -4.02 -9.28
CA ALA A 25 15.33 -2.64 -9.27
C ALA A 25 15.99 -1.78 -8.18
N TYR A 26 16.25 -2.35 -7.00
CA TYR A 26 16.98 -1.69 -5.91
C TYR A 26 18.41 -1.30 -6.33
N ALA A 27 19.17 -2.22 -6.92
CA ALA A 27 20.54 -1.98 -7.35
C ALA A 27 20.62 -0.92 -8.47
N ASP A 28 19.65 -0.96 -9.36
CA ASP A 28 19.48 -0.03 -10.46
C ASP A 28 19.21 1.41 -9.98
N VAL A 29 18.37 1.57 -8.96
CA VAL A 29 18.10 2.88 -8.34
C VAL A 29 19.33 3.40 -7.60
N LEU A 30 20.01 2.54 -6.82
CA LEU A 30 21.25 2.93 -6.13
C LEU A 30 22.32 3.43 -7.11
N THR A 31 22.51 2.70 -8.21
CA THR A 31 23.49 3.05 -9.24
C THR A 31 23.14 4.39 -9.89
N ALA A 32 21.86 4.65 -10.14
CA ALA A 32 21.39 5.90 -10.74
C ALA A 32 21.46 7.10 -9.77
N ALA A 33 21.18 6.88 -8.49
CA ALA A 33 21.25 7.92 -7.45
C ALA A 33 22.68 8.23 -7.01
N ASN A 34 23.62 7.31 -7.25
CA ASN A 34 25.00 7.39 -6.74
C ASN A 34 25.06 7.57 -5.21
N GLU A 35 24.15 6.88 -4.52
CA GLU A 35 24.04 6.89 -3.05
C GLU A 35 24.50 5.55 -2.47
N PRO A 36 25.04 5.54 -1.23
CA PRO A 36 25.52 4.32 -0.60
C PRO A 36 24.40 3.39 -0.13
N ASP A 37 23.23 3.95 0.18
CA ASP A 37 22.05 3.27 0.70
C ASP A 37 20.80 3.83 0.02
N LEU A 38 19.75 3.03 -0.08
CA LEU A 38 18.47 3.47 -0.63
C LEU A 38 17.71 4.21 0.47
N VAL A 39 17.30 5.45 0.20
CA VAL A 39 16.46 6.22 1.11
C VAL A 39 15.01 6.24 0.65
N LEU A 40 14.10 6.57 1.57
CA LEU A 40 12.66 6.58 1.32
C LEU A 40 12.28 7.48 0.13
N GLN A 41 13.02 8.56 -0.10
CA GLN A 41 12.81 9.46 -1.24
C GLN A 41 12.96 8.75 -2.60
N ASN A 42 13.73 7.66 -2.67
CA ASN A 42 13.92 6.89 -3.89
C ASN A 42 12.77 5.90 -4.16
N MET A 43 11.87 5.66 -3.20
CA MET A 43 10.77 4.68 -3.34
C MET A 43 9.90 4.90 -4.59
N PRO A 44 9.52 6.14 -4.97
CA PRO A 44 8.75 6.34 -6.20
C PRO A 44 9.48 5.90 -7.47
N ASP A 45 10.82 6.04 -7.53
CA ASP A 45 11.60 5.56 -8.68
C ASP A 45 11.68 4.03 -8.70
N LEU A 46 11.91 3.41 -7.54
CA LEU A 46 11.92 1.96 -7.40
C LEU A 46 10.59 1.33 -7.84
N LEU A 47 9.47 1.87 -7.35
CA LEU A 47 8.12 1.38 -7.71
C LEU A 47 7.82 1.55 -9.21
N ARG A 48 8.39 2.59 -9.84
CA ARG A 48 8.27 2.80 -11.29
C ARG A 48 9.10 1.79 -12.08
N ARG A 49 10.32 1.46 -11.64
CA ARG A 49 11.17 0.44 -12.30
C ARG A 49 10.62 -0.97 -12.18
N LEU A 50 9.86 -1.24 -11.12
CA LEU A 50 9.08 -2.47 -10.98
C LEU A 50 7.79 -2.47 -11.83
N ASP A 51 7.54 -1.43 -12.63
CA ASP A 51 6.33 -1.26 -13.44
C ASP A 51 5.02 -1.42 -12.64
N ILE A 52 5.03 -1.02 -11.36
CA ILE A 52 3.82 -1.10 -10.53
C ILE A 52 2.84 0.01 -10.98
N PRO A 53 1.59 -0.33 -11.33
CA PRO A 53 0.59 0.66 -11.71
C PRO A 53 0.37 1.73 -10.63
N ALA A 54 0.29 2.99 -11.07
CA ALA A 54 0.17 4.14 -10.16
C ALA A 54 -1.06 4.09 -9.26
N CYS A 55 -2.14 3.40 -9.67
CA CYS A 55 -3.33 3.22 -8.87
C CYS A 55 -3.08 2.45 -7.56
N PHE A 56 -2.02 1.64 -7.48
CA PHE A 56 -1.61 0.90 -6.28
C PHE A 56 -0.53 1.59 -5.45
N THR A 57 0.12 2.63 -5.98
CA THR A 57 1.30 3.25 -5.35
C THR A 57 1.16 4.73 -5.02
N ARG A 58 0.14 5.40 -5.53
CA ARG A 58 -0.08 6.83 -5.33
C ARG A 58 -0.11 7.26 -3.87
N ASP A 59 -0.77 6.48 -3.02
CA ASP A 59 -0.85 6.73 -1.58
C ASP A 59 0.54 6.68 -0.92
N ILE A 60 1.37 5.71 -1.35
CA ILE A 60 2.75 5.58 -0.89
C ILE A 60 3.56 6.81 -1.33
N CYS A 61 3.53 7.15 -2.62
CA CYS A 61 4.28 8.28 -3.17
C CYS A 61 3.88 9.60 -2.50
N GLN A 62 2.58 9.86 -2.32
CA GLN A 62 2.08 11.05 -1.63
C GLN A 62 2.47 11.08 -0.16
N CYS A 63 2.50 9.93 0.52
CA CYS A 63 2.94 9.84 1.90
C CYS A 63 4.44 10.14 2.04
N VAL A 64 5.27 9.61 1.13
CA VAL A 64 6.72 9.92 1.06
C VAL A 64 6.93 11.41 0.81
N GLU A 65 6.29 11.98 -0.21
CA GLU A 65 6.39 13.42 -0.53
C GLU A 65 6.00 14.29 0.66
N TRP A 66 4.88 13.97 1.31
CA TRP A 66 4.40 14.69 2.48
C TRP A 66 5.38 14.60 3.66
N PHE A 67 5.96 13.42 3.90
CA PHE A 67 6.95 13.22 4.96
C PHE A 67 8.16 14.14 4.76
N TYR A 68 8.79 14.11 3.58
CA TYR A 68 9.95 14.96 3.31
C TYR A 68 9.62 16.46 3.34
N ALA A 69 8.42 16.85 2.92
CA ALA A 69 7.97 18.24 2.96
C ALA A 69 7.71 18.76 4.39
N THR A 70 7.42 17.90 5.36
CA THR A 70 6.90 18.32 6.68
C THR A 70 7.71 17.81 7.89
N GLN A 71 8.67 16.90 7.71
CA GLN A 71 9.43 16.28 8.81
C GLN A 71 10.16 17.27 9.74
N GLN A 72 10.50 18.46 9.23
CA GLN A 72 11.18 19.51 10.00
C GLN A 72 10.22 20.37 10.84
N THR A 73 8.91 20.28 10.60
CA THR A 73 7.90 21.05 11.34
C THR A 73 7.37 20.29 12.55
N THR A 74 7.51 20.88 13.75
CA THR A 74 7.02 20.29 15.02
C THR A 74 5.50 20.08 15.02
N LEU A 75 4.74 20.97 14.39
CA LEU A 75 3.29 20.84 14.21
C LEU A 75 2.87 19.60 13.41
N ALA A 76 3.69 19.17 12.45
CA ALA A 76 3.39 18.00 11.64
C ALA A 76 3.37 16.72 12.49
N ARG A 77 4.27 16.59 13.47
CA ARG A 77 4.39 15.42 14.35
C ARG A 77 3.17 15.17 15.25
N ALA A 78 2.34 16.18 15.48
CA ALA A 78 1.09 16.05 16.25
C ALA A 78 -0.13 15.69 15.39
N SER A 79 0.04 15.59 14.06
CA SER A 79 -1.07 15.37 13.14
C SER A 79 -1.35 13.87 12.91
N LEU A 80 -2.60 13.54 12.56
CA LEU A 80 -2.97 12.18 12.13
C LEU A 80 -2.18 11.72 10.88
N LYS A 81 -1.77 12.66 10.03
CA LYS A 81 -0.94 12.38 8.85
C LYS A 81 0.44 11.85 9.24
N TRP A 82 0.99 12.33 10.37
CA TRP A 82 2.24 11.82 10.90
C TRP A 82 2.12 10.38 11.36
N ALA A 83 1.02 10.00 12.01
CA ALA A 83 0.80 8.61 12.40
C ALA A 83 0.82 7.66 11.17
N VAL A 84 0.23 8.08 10.04
CA VAL A 84 0.28 7.32 8.78
C VAL A 84 1.71 7.24 8.23
N ALA A 85 2.44 8.35 8.20
CA ALA A 85 3.82 8.38 7.74
C ALA A 85 4.77 7.58 8.65
N GLU A 86 4.54 7.58 9.96
CA GLU A 86 5.27 6.76 10.92
C GLU A 86 5.07 5.27 10.65
N GLN A 87 3.85 4.83 10.34
CA GLN A 87 3.59 3.46 9.92
C GLN A 87 4.33 3.12 8.62
N LEU A 88 4.32 4.01 7.62
CA LEU A 88 5.09 3.81 6.38
C LEU A 88 6.59 3.65 6.66
N LEU A 89 7.15 4.51 7.50
CA LEU A 89 8.55 4.43 7.93
C LEU A 89 8.83 3.11 8.64
N GLN A 90 7.98 2.68 9.56
CA GLN A 90 8.13 1.38 10.23
C GLN A 90 8.08 0.21 9.25
N HIS A 91 7.27 0.31 8.19
CA HIS A 91 7.10 -0.73 7.18
C HIS A 91 8.17 -0.78 6.11
N LEU A 92 8.90 0.30 5.86
CA LEU A 92 9.88 0.34 4.75
C LEU A 92 11.30 0.60 5.20
N THR A 93 11.52 1.22 6.35
CA THR A 93 12.84 1.71 6.77
C THR A 93 13.35 0.98 8.00
N ILE A 94 14.60 1.25 8.37
CA ILE A 94 15.18 0.79 9.64
C ILE A 94 14.71 1.60 10.86
N SER A 95 13.69 2.47 10.70
CA SER A 95 13.06 3.20 11.81
C SER A 95 12.55 2.26 12.90
N LEU A 96 12.72 2.66 14.15
CA LEU A 96 12.41 1.84 15.33
C LEU A 96 11.84 2.68 16.46
N THR A 97 10.93 2.09 17.24
CA THR A 97 10.42 2.71 18.47
C THR A 97 11.27 2.28 19.65
N ILE A 98 12.07 3.20 20.19
CA ILE A 98 12.95 2.95 21.34
C ILE A 98 12.38 3.70 22.55
N ARG A 99 11.99 2.94 23.59
CA ARG A 99 11.44 3.48 24.85
C ARG A 99 10.23 4.42 24.63
N GLY A 100 9.36 4.06 23.69
CA GLY A 100 8.16 4.85 23.35
C GLY A 100 8.45 6.13 22.56
N ARG A 101 9.68 6.34 22.08
CA ARG A 101 10.03 7.40 21.14
C ARG A 101 10.32 6.77 19.79
N PHE A 102 9.66 7.29 18.75
CA PHE A 102 9.92 6.87 17.39
C PHE A 102 11.21 7.52 16.89
N ASP A 103 12.22 6.69 16.65
CA ASP A 103 13.49 7.10 16.06
C ASP A 103 13.40 6.93 14.54
N VAL A 104 13.53 8.06 13.84
CA VAL A 104 13.26 8.14 12.40
C VAL A 104 14.56 7.96 11.64
N SER A 105 14.58 6.94 10.79
CA SER A 105 15.58 6.76 9.74
C SER A 105 14.86 6.60 8.42
N ASP A 106 15.32 7.27 7.38
CA ASP A 106 14.78 7.13 6.04
C ASP A 106 15.50 6.07 5.21
N ILE A 107 16.50 5.37 5.78
CA ILE A 107 17.20 4.27 5.12
C ILE A 107 16.26 3.07 5.00
N VAL A 108 16.04 2.61 3.77
CA VAL A 108 15.15 1.50 3.44
C VAL A 108 15.75 0.17 3.92
N ASP A 109 14.94 -0.61 4.64
CA ASP A 109 15.28 -1.96 5.05
C ASP A 109 14.93 -2.94 3.92
N ILE A 110 15.94 -3.59 3.35
CA ILE A 110 15.80 -4.52 2.22
C ILE A 110 14.81 -5.66 2.54
N ASP A 111 14.84 -6.18 3.77
CA ASP A 111 13.99 -7.30 4.18
C ASP A 111 12.52 -6.86 4.15
N LYS A 112 12.25 -5.64 4.62
CA LYS A 112 10.90 -5.06 4.60
C LYS A 112 10.47 -4.67 3.19
N LEU A 113 11.37 -4.09 2.41
CA LEU A 113 11.14 -3.71 1.02
C LEU A 113 10.69 -4.90 0.18
N VAL A 114 11.41 -6.03 0.24
CA VAL A 114 11.07 -7.22 -0.56
C VAL A 114 9.69 -7.75 -0.20
N LYS A 115 9.36 -7.84 1.10
CA LYS A 115 8.01 -8.25 1.55
C LYS A 115 6.92 -7.29 1.09
N PHE A 116 7.20 -5.99 1.18
CA PHE A 116 6.27 -4.94 0.78
C PHE A 116 6.03 -4.96 -0.73
N CYS A 117 7.09 -5.02 -1.53
CA CYS A 117 7.02 -5.09 -2.98
C CYS A 117 6.41 -6.38 -3.49
N ASN A 118 6.57 -7.52 -2.80
CA ASN A 118 5.93 -8.78 -3.18
C ASN A 118 4.41 -8.64 -3.34
N ARG A 119 3.76 -7.93 -2.42
CA ARG A 119 2.32 -7.65 -2.51
C ARG A 119 1.99 -6.80 -3.75
N LEU A 120 2.76 -5.75 -4.00
CA LEU A 120 2.56 -4.85 -5.14
C LEU A 120 2.81 -5.54 -6.49
N VAL A 121 3.81 -6.43 -6.55
CA VAL A 121 4.12 -7.24 -7.72
C VAL A 121 2.94 -8.17 -8.04
N LYS A 122 2.33 -8.83 -7.05
CA LYS A 122 1.09 -9.60 -7.28
C LYS A 122 -0.04 -8.75 -7.87
N PHE A 123 -0.18 -7.50 -7.40
CA PHE A 123 -1.19 -6.58 -7.95
C PHE A 123 -0.87 -6.15 -9.38
N ARG A 124 0.40 -5.90 -9.70
CA ARG A 124 0.86 -5.61 -11.07
C ARG A 124 0.55 -6.77 -12.00
N ASP A 125 0.94 -7.98 -11.63
CA ASP A 125 0.81 -9.16 -12.49
C ASP A 125 -0.68 -9.49 -12.77
N ASN A 126 -1.57 -9.13 -11.85
CA ASN A 126 -3.01 -9.30 -11.98
C ASN A 126 -3.77 -7.99 -12.34
N HIS A 127 -3.05 -6.93 -12.71
CA HIS A 127 -3.60 -5.58 -12.80
C HIS A 127 -4.83 -5.47 -13.73
N LEU A 128 -4.77 -6.10 -14.91
CA LEU A 128 -5.89 -6.05 -15.87
C LEU A 128 -7.15 -6.69 -15.30
N ARG A 129 -7.02 -7.83 -14.63
CA ARG A 129 -8.14 -8.56 -14.02
C ARG A 129 -8.72 -7.77 -12.84
N ILE A 130 -7.86 -7.21 -11.99
CA ILE A 130 -8.27 -6.35 -10.87
C ILE A 130 -9.05 -5.14 -11.40
N LEU A 131 -8.53 -4.48 -12.43
CA LEU A 131 -9.14 -3.28 -13.01
C LEU A 131 -10.50 -3.58 -13.65
N GLN A 132 -10.61 -4.68 -14.41
CA GLN A 132 -11.87 -5.11 -15.02
C GLN A 132 -12.91 -5.43 -13.95
N ASN A 133 -12.54 -6.19 -12.93
CA ASN A 133 -13.44 -6.51 -11.83
C ASN A 133 -13.85 -5.24 -11.07
N TRP A 134 -12.90 -4.35 -10.79
CA TRP A 134 -13.19 -3.09 -10.11
C TRP A 134 -14.14 -2.19 -10.92
N ALA A 135 -13.98 -2.12 -12.24
CA ALA A 135 -14.86 -1.36 -13.11
C ALA A 135 -16.32 -1.83 -12.98
N LEU A 136 -16.57 -3.14 -12.85
CA LEU A 136 -17.94 -3.65 -12.64
C LEU A 136 -18.58 -3.13 -11.34
N PHE A 137 -17.79 -2.98 -10.27
CA PHE A 137 -18.29 -2.43 -9.00
C PHE A 137 -18.56 -0.92 -9.12
N VAL A 138 -17.71 -0.18 -9.83
CA VAL A 138 -17.91 1.25 -10.10
C VAL A 138 -19.14 1.47 -10.99
N ASP A 139 -19.33 0.64 -12.01
CA ASP A 139 -20.50 0.71 -12.88
C ASP A 139 -21.79 0.40 -12.10
N ALA A 140 -21.75 -0.62 -11.25
CA ALA A 140 -22.88 -1.02 -10.41
C ALA A 140 -23.24 0.01 -9.32
N SER A 141 -22.31 0.88 -8.91
CA SER A 141 -22.60 2.00 -8.00
C SER A 141 -23.24 3.20 -8.71
N GLY A 142 -23.30 3.18 -10.04
CA GLY A 142 -23.74 4.29 -10.89
C GLY A 142 -22.65 5.33 -11.17
N GLY A 143 -21.38 5.00 -10.89
CA GLY A 143 -20.23 5.84 -11.22
C GLY A 143 -20.02 5.89 -12.74
N THR A 144 -20.29 7.05 -13.36
CA THR A 144 -20.21 7.23 -14.82
C THR A 144 -19.11 8.19 -15.26
N ASP A 145 -18.48 8.92 -14.33
CA ASP A 145 -17.48 9.94 -14.62
C ASP A 145 -16.13 9.59 -13.96
N GLY A 146 -15.10 9.36 -14.81
CA GLY A 146 -13.70 9.21 -14.40
C GLY A 146 -13.06 7.88 -14.79
N THR A 147 -11.74 7.79 -14.61
CA THR A 147 -10.97 6.54 -14.69
C THR A 147 -11.34 5.66 -13.50
N SER A 148 -11.87 4.44 -13.74
CA SER A 148 -12.33 3.53 -12.67
C SER A 148 -11.27 3.30 -11.59
N ALA A 149 -9.99 3.33 -11.96
CA ALA A 149 -8.84 3.18 -11.06
C ALA A 149 -8.71 4.29 -9.98
N ASP A 150 -9.34 5.44 -10.16
CA ASP A 150 -9.34 6.56 -9.23
C ASP A 150 -10.59 6.63 -8.36
N HIS A 151 -11.62 5.85 -8.72
CA HIS A 151 -12.88 5.85 -8.02
C HIS A 151 -12.72 5.22 -6.63
N CYS A 152 -13.40 5.79 -5.64
CA CYS A 152 -13.46 5.28 -4.28
C CYS A 152 -14.93 5.08 -3.91
N LEU A 153 -15.28 3.88 -3.46
CA LEU A 153 -16.65 3.53 -3.09
C LEU A 153 -16.89 3.83 -1.62
N THR A 154 -17.96 4.56 -1.33
CA THR A 154 -18.43 4.82 0.02
C THR A 154 -19.52 3.82 0.43
N LEU A 155 -19.94 3.83 1.71
CA LEU A 155 -21.02 2.95 2.16
C LEU A 155 -22.31 3.07 1.31
N PRO A 156 -22.81 4.28 0.99
CA PRO A 156 -23.94 4.42 0.06
C PRO A 156 -23.72 3.73 -1.29
N ASP A 157 -22.50 3.74 -1.82
CA ASP A 157 -22.19 3.10 -3.10
C ASP A 157 -22.19 1.58 -2.98
N LEU A 158 -21.65 1.03 -1.89
CA LEU A 158 -21.72 -0.40 -1.59
C LEU A 158 -23.18 -0.90 -1.45
N VAL A 159 -24.06 -0.10 -0.85
CA VAL A 159 -25.50 -0.41 -0.76
C VAL A 159 -26.16 -0.47 -2.15
N LYS A 160 -25.80 0.44 -3.06
CA LYS A 160 -26.27 0.39 -4.46
C LYS A 160 -25.78 -0.86 -5.18
N ILE A 161 -24.49 -1.19 -5.02
CA ILE A 161 -23.90 -2.40 -5.62
C ILE A 161 -24.62 -3.65 -5.11
N LYS A 162 -24.83 -3.76 -3.78
CA LYS A 162 -25.59 -4.84 -3.15
C LYS A 162 -26.97 -4.99 -3.78
N SER A 163 -27.70 -3.88 -3.94
CA SER A 163 -29.04 -3.87 -4.55
C SER A 163 -28.99 -4.26 -6.03
N SER A 164 -27.98 -3.78 -6.78
CA SER A 164 -27.79 -4.07 -8.21
C SER A 164 -27.47 -5.55 -8.45
N LEU A 165 -26.68 -6.16 -7.56
CA LEU A 165 -26.32 -7.57 -7.61
C LEU A 165 -27.35 -8.49 -6.96
N GLN A 166 -28.48 -7.95 -6.47
CA GLN A 166 -29.54 -8.71 -5.80
C GLN A 166 -29.03 -9.48 -4.57
N LEU A 167 -28.06 -8.90 -3.83
CA LEU A 167 -27.46 -9.46 -2.64
C LEU A 167 -28.16 -8.98 -1.35
N ASP A 168 -29.48 -8.80 -1.41
CA ASP A 168 -30.27 -8.19 -0.34
C ASP A 168 -30.23 -8.99 0.98
N ASP A 169 -29.93 -10.28 0.89
CA ASP A 169 -29.79 -11.20 2.03
C ASP A 169 -28.51 -10.95 2.86
N ILE A 170 -27.54 -10.18 2.34
CA ILE A 170 -26.30 -9.84 3.06
C ILE A 170 -26.59 -8.70 4.04
N GLY A 171 -26.27 -8.86 5.33
CA GLY A 171 -26.44 -7.79 6.31
C GLY A 171 -25.51 -6.60 6.06
N ASP A 172 -25.99 -5.37 6.30
CA ASP A 172 -25.18 -4.15 6.09
C ASP A 172 -23.95 -4.09 7.00
N SER A 173 -23.93 -4.86 8.09
CA SER A 173 -22.74 -5.06 8.93
C SER A 173 -21.55 -5.60 8.15
N ILE A 174 -21.79 -6.46 7.16
CA ILE A 174 -20.73 -7.03 6.31
C ILE A 174 -20.13 -5.94 5.41
N LEU A 175 -20.95 -4.99 4.93
CA LEU A 175 -20.45 -3.85 4.14
C LEU A 175 -19.57 -2.93 4.99
N ILE A 176 -19.93 -2.76 6.26
CA ILE A 176 -19.13 -2.00 7.24
C ILE A 176 -17.81 -2.73 7.51
N ASP A 177 -17.83 -4.05 7.66
CA ASP A 177 -16.61 -4.85 7.84
C ASP A 177 -15.69 -4.73 6.61
N MET A 178 -16.24 -4.76 5.39
CA MET A 178 -15.46 -4.52 4.16
C MET A 178 -14.82 -3.12 4.14
N LEU A 179 -15.53 -2.08 4.57
CA LEU A 179 -14.97 -0.74 4.73
C LEU A 179 -13.90 -0.68 5.84
N GLY A 180 -14.05 -1.49 6.89
CA GLY A 180 -13.07 -1.61 7.97
C GLY A 180 -11.75 -2.26 7.54
N CYS A 181 -11.80 -3.21 6.61
CA CYS A 181 -10.62 -3.87 6.04
C CYS A 181 -9.83 -3.01 5.03
N SER A 182 -10.32 -1.81 4.69
CA SER A 182 -9.74 -0.95 3.64
C SER A 182 -8.40 -0.29 3.99
N ARG A 183 -7.97 -0.29 5.27
CA ARG A 183 -6.76 0.45 5.68
C ARG A 183 -5.68 -0.41 6.31
N SER A 184 -6.07 -1.49 6.97
CA SER A 184 -5.16 -2.38 7.68
C SER A 184 -5.42 -3.82 7.29
N SER A 185 -4.35 -4.61 7.23
CA SER A 185 -4.44 -6.06 7.14
C SER A 185 -5.11 -6.64 8.39
N VAL A 186 -5.43 -7.94 8.35
CA VAL A 186 -6.00 -8.68 9.47
C VAL A 186 -5.10 -8.62 10.72
N ASP A 187 -3.79 -8.49 10.54
CA ASP A 187 -2.81 -8.37 11.62
C ASP A 187 -2.66 -6.93 12.16
N GLY A 188 -3.42 -5.98 11.60
CA GLY A 188 -3.40 -4.57 11.99
C GLY A 188 -2.40 -3.70 11.22
N ASP A 189 -1.55 -4.30 10.37
CA ASP A 189 -0.56 -3.57 9.59
C ASP A 189 -1.22 -2.74 8.49
N LEU A 190 -0.95 -1.42 8.49
CA LEU A 190 -1.44 -0.50 7.47
C LEU A 190 -0.84 -0.82 6.08
N PHE A 191 -1.68 -0.94 5.05
CA PHE A 191 -1.23 -1.14 3.66
C PHE A 191 -1.68 -0.02 2.71
N ASN A 192 -2.62 0.81 3.15
CA ASN A 192 -3.09 2.00 2.45
C ASN A 192 -2.70 3.26 3.24
N TYR A 193 -1.83 4.08 2.65
CA TYR A 193 -1.22 5.25 3.28
C TYR A 193 -1.90 6.57 2.91
N LYS A 194 -3.18 6.54 2.50
CA LYS A 194 -3.97 7.75 2.23
C LYS A 194 -3.99 8.67 3.46
N LEU A 195 -3.40 9.85 3.29
CA LEU A 195 -3.25 10.89 4.34
C LEU A 195 -4.55 11.65 4.66
N SER A 196 -5.57 11.53 3.81
CA SER A 196 -6.85 12.20 3.96
C SER A 196 -7.96 11.22 3.61
N ALA A 197 -8.64 10.71 4.63
CA ALA A 197 -9.92 10.04 4.45
C ALA A 197 -10.91 10.83 5.32
N ALA A 198 -11.69 11.70 4.69
CA ALA A 198 -12.78 12.39 5.38
C ALA A 198 -13.91 11.42 5.77
N THR A 199 -13.97 10.28 5.06
CA THR A 199 -14.97 9.22 5.19
C THR A 199 -14.32 7.85 4.99
N LEU A 200 -14.95 6.79 5.49
CA LEU A 200 -14.58 5.41 5.16
C LEU A 200 -14.90 5.14 3.68
N GLU A 201 -13.91 4.69 2.94
CA GLU A 201 -13.99 4.44 1.51
C GLU A 201 -13.12 3.25 1.12
N VAL A 202 -13.48 2.57 0.03
CA VAL A 202 -12.72 1.47 -0.57
C VAL A 202 -12.25 1.92 -1.95
N GLY A 203 -10.95 1.89 -2.20
CA GLY A 203 -10.37 2.09 -3.53
C GLY A 203 -9.93 0.78 -4.18
N ILE A 204 -9.46 0.87 -5.43
CA ILE A 204 -8.97 -0.29 -6.19
C ILE A 204 -7.83 -1.06 -5.50
N LYS A 205 -6.95 -0.37 -4.75
CA LYS A 205 -5.87 -1.01 -3.98
C LYS A 205 -6.41 -1.86 -2.83
N ASP A 206 -7.47 -1.39 -2.17
CA ASP A 206 -8.11 -2.09 -1.06
C ASP A 206 -8.85 -3.31 -1.58
N PHE A 207 -9.55 -3.14 -2.71
CA PHE A 207 -10.15 -4.25 -3.45
C PHE A 207 -9.10 -5.29 -3.89
N ALA A 208 -7.95 -4.84 -4.36
CA ALA A 208 -6.85 -5.74 -4.73
C ALA A 208 -6.34 -6.54 -3.52
N GLU A 209 -6.21 -5.93 -2.35
CA GLU A 209 -5.83 -6.64 -1.12
C GLU A 209 -6.86 -7.70 -0.75
N VAL A 210 -8.16 -7.37 -0.79
CA VAL A 210 -9.24 -8.31 -0.47
C VAL A 210 -9.20 -9.52 -1.39
N LEU A 211 -9.05 -9.33 -2.71
CA LEU A 211 -8.90 -10.44 -3.65
C LEU A 211 -7.67 -11.31 -3.35
N GLY A 212 -6.57 -10.68 -2.93
CA GLY A 212 -5.37 -11.42 -2.52
C GLY A 212 -5.58 -12.27 -1.28
N LEU A 213 -6.31 -11.77 -0.28
CA LEU A 213 -6.68 -12.53 0.92
C LEU A 213 -7.62 -13.70 0.61
N LEU A 214 -8.41 -13.60 -0.47
CA LEU A 214 -9.26 -14.68 -0.97
C LEU A 214 -8.49 -15.73 -1.80
N GLY A 215 -7.19 -15.53 -2.04
CA GLY A 215 -6.36 -16.44 -2.81
C GLY A 215 -6.51 -16.31 -4.33
N GLU A 216 -7.05 -15.19 -4.83
CA GLU A 216 -7.30 -14.99 -6.28
C GLU A 216 -6.04 -14.76 -7.12
N TYR A 217 -4.87 -14.67 -6.47
CA TYR A 217 -3.56 -14.41 -7.10
C TYR A 217 -2.57 -15.59 -6.98
N ASP A 218 -2.97 -16.67 -6.31
CA ASP A 218 -2.11 -17.83 -6.01
C ASP A 218 -2.45 -19.05 -6.89
#